data_AF-A0A7W1ZWE6-F1
#
_entry.id   AF-A0A7W1ZWE6-F1
#
_cell.length_a   1.000
_cell.length_b   1.000
_cell.length_c   1.000
_cell.angle_alpha   90.00
_cell.angle_beta   90.00
_cell.angle_gamma   90.00
#
_symmetry.space_group_name_H-M   'P 1'
#
loop_
_entity.id
_entity.type
_entity.pdbx_description
1 polymer ?
#
loop_
_entity_poly.entity_id
_entity_poly.type
_entity_poly.pdbx_seq_one_letter_code
_entity_poly.pdbx_strand_id
1 'polypeptide(L)'
;MRKLIIKLSFVIALCITGSSISFAQFSLNAQLRTRTELRDGQGAPLSKGLKPALFTSQRTRLNALYNSYRLKFGLSLQDVRVWGQDVSTINRFTTPENNGLLLHEAWAEILLTDT
;
A
#
# COMPACT_ATOMS: atom_id res chain seq x y z
N MET A 1 56.88 8.51 -2.88
CA MET A 1 55.97 8.56 -4.06
C MET A 1 55.39 7.19 -4.44
N ARG A 2 56.20 6.13 -4.60
CA ARG A 2 55.73 4.77 -4.99
C ARG A 2 54.63 4.16 -4.08
N LYS A 3 54.73 4.32 -2.76
CA LYS A 3 53.71 3.85 -1.80
C LYS A 3 52.39 4.63 -1.87
N LEU A 4 52.43 5.89 -2.31
CA LEU A 4 51.23 6.73 -2.48
C LEU A 4 50.46 6.30 -3.74
N ILE A 5 51.19 6.01 -4.83
CA ILE A 5 50.62 5.51 -6.10
C ILE A 5 49.95 4.15 -5.88
N ILE A 6 50.56 3.24 -5.11
CA ILE A 6 49.98 1.92 -4.80
C ILE A 6 48.69 2.06 -3.99
N LYS A 7 48.66 2.95 -2.97
CA LYS A 7 47.44 3.21 -2.19
C LYS A 7 46.33 3.81 -3.04
N LEU A 8 46.67 4.76 -3.91
CA LEU A 8 45.70 5.39 -4.81
C LEU A 8 45.14 4.39 -5.83
N SER A 9 45.99 3.54 -6.40
CA SER A 9 45.59 2.48 -7.33
C SER A 9 44.69 1.44 -6.66
N PHE A 10 44.94 1.09 -5.40
CA PHE A 10 44.08 0.17 -4.64
C PHE A 10 42.69 0.77 -4.36
N VAL A 11 42.62 2.06 -4.02
CA VAL A 11 41.33 2.77 -3.83
C VAL A 11 40.54 2.86 -5.13
N ILE A 12 41.21 3.14 -6.26
CA ILE A 12 40.57 3.17 -7.58
C ILE A 12 40.05 1.79 -7.97
N ALA A 13 40.84 0.73 -7.77
CA ALA A 13 40.42 -0.65 -8.05
C ALA A 13 39.20 -1.06 -7.20
N LEU A 14 39.15 -0.65 -5.93
CA LEU A 14 38.02 -0.92 -5.04
C LEU A 14 36.74 -0.18 -5.46
N CYS A 15 36.86 1.05 -6.00
CA CYS A 15 35.70 1.80 -6.50
C CYS A 15 35.11 1.20 -7.79
N ILE A 16 35.93 0.56 -8.63
CA ILE A 16 35.47 -0.01 -9.92
C ILE A 16 34.71 -1.33 -9.72
N THR A 17 35.04 -2.12 -8.70
CA THR A 17 34.37 -3.41 -8.45
C THR A 17 33.03 -3.28 -7.72
N GLY A 18 32.69 -2.11 -7.19
CA GLY A 18 31.47 -1.87 -6.42
C GLY A 18 30.21 -1.59 -7.25
N SER A 19 30.32 -1.31 -8.54
CA SER A 19 29.19 -0.94 -9.40
C SER A 19 28.50 -2.16 -10.00
N SER A 20 27.77 -2.92 -9.18
CA SER A 20 26.81 -3.91 -9.67
C SER A 20 25.45 -3.24 -9.91
N ILE A 21 24.95 -3.29 -11.16
CA ILE A 21 23.60 -2.82 -11.49
C ILE A 21 22.62 -3.89 -11.01
N SER A 22 21.89 -3.62 -9.93
CA SER A 22 20.83 -4.48 -9.42
C SER A 22 19.47 -3.94 -9.85
N PHE A 23 18.61 -4.80 -10.40
CA PHE A 23 17.22 -4.47 -10.71
C PHE A 23 16.32 -4.88 -9.54
N ALA A 24 15.49 -3.95 -9.07
CA ALA A 24 14.54 -4.23 -8.00
C ALA A 24 13.41 -5.12 -8.51
N GLN A 25 13.47 -6.40 -8.17
CA GLN A 25 12.43 -7.40 -8.51
C GLN A 25 11.19 -7.25 -7.60
N PHE A 26 11.37 -6.74 -6.39
CA PHE A 26 10.30 -6.54 -5.42
C PHE A 26 9.93 -5.07 -5.29
N SER A 27 8.63 -4.77 -5.23
CA SER A 27 8.09 -3.43 -5.02
C SER A 27 6.99 -3.47 -3.97
N LEU A 28 7.06 -2.58 -2.99
CA LEU A 28 6.07 -2.47 -1.92
C LEU A 28 5.48 -1.05 -1.93
N ASN A 29 4.16 -0.96 -2.09
CA ASN A 29 3.43 0.29 -2.18
C ASN A 29 2.39 0.38 -1.07
N ALA A 30 2.39 1.48 -0.32
CA ALA A 30 1.37 1.78 0.66
C ALA A 30 0.48 2.94 0.18
N GLN A 31 -0.83 2.81 0.37
CA GLN A 31 -1.81 3.86 0.10
C GLN A 31 -2.63 4.10 1.35
N LEU A 32 -2.69 5.34 1.81
CA LEU A 32 -3.55 5.77 2.91
C LEU A 32 -4.53 6.82 2.38
N ARG A 33 -5.83 6.53 2.49
CA ARG A 33 -6.90 7.44 2.09
C ARG A 33 -7.82 7.65 3.28
N THR A 34 -7.87 8.86 3.79
CA THR A 34 -8.78 9.26 4.87
C THR A 34 -9.81 10.25 4.33
N ARG A 35 -11.05 10.15 4.81
CA ARG A 35 -12.13 11.07 4.46
C ARG A 35 -13.01 11.30 5.67
N THR A 36 -13.12 12.55 6.09
CA THR A 36 -14.03 12.98 7.15
C THR A 36 -15.30 13.57 6.53
N GLU A 37 -16.45 13.16 7.03
CA GLU A 37 -17.78 13.54 6.57
C GLU A 37 -18.63 13.99 7.76
N LEU A 38 -19.28 15.14 7.62
CA LEU A 38 -20.36 15.58 8.50
C LEU A 38 -21.69 15.24 7.81
N ARG A 39 -22.52 14.45 8.48
CA ARG A 39 -23.81 13.99 7.96
C ARG A 39 -24.94 14.61 8.75
N ASP A 40 -25.68 15.49 8.08
CA ASP A 40 -26.90 16.12 8.59
C ASP A 40 -28.08 15.70 7.70
N GLY A 41 -28.75 14.59 8.05
CA GLY A 41 -29.84 14.04 7.26
C GLY A 41 -29.41 13.25 6.01
N GLN A 42 -28.40 12.37 6.15
CA GLN A 42 -27.99 11.46 5.07
C GLN A 42 -29.12 10.47 4.73
N GLY A 43 -29.71 10.60 3.54
CA GLY A 43 -30.76 9.71 3.02
C GLY A 43 -32.21 10.13 3.38
N ALA A 44 -32.39 10.92 4.44
CA ALA A 44 -33.67 11.54 4.80
C ALA A 44 -33.41 12.74 5.75
N PRO A 45 -34.31 13.74 5.81
CA PRO A 45 -34.16 14.88 6.71
C PRO A 45 -33.94 14.45 8.17
N LEU A 46 -33.06 15.16 8.87
CA LEU A 46 -32.79 14.87 10.27
C LEU A 46 -34.04 15.15 11.14
N SER A 47 -34.40 14.20 12.02
CA SER A 47 -35.53 14.39 12.93
C SER A 47 -35.26 15.56 13.89
N LYS A 48 -36.30 16.33 14.22
CA LYS A 48 -36.18 17.49 15.12
C LYS A 48 -35.54 17.08 16.45
N GLY A 49 -34.45 17.76 16.80
CA GLY A 49 -33.73 17.57 18.07
C GLY A 49 -32.54 16.60 18.03
N LEU A 50 -32.32 15.88 16.92
CA LEU A 50 -31.10 15.10 16.74
C LEU A 50 -29.93 15.99 16.32
N LYS A 51 -28.71 15.57 16.66
CA LYS A 51 -27.47 16.25 16.26
C LYS A 51 -26.90 15.61 14.99
N PRO A 52 -26.29 16.38 14.09
CA PRO A 52 -25.53 15.84 12.95
C PRO A 52 -24.45 14.87 13.42
N ALA A 53 -24.19 13.83 12.62
CA ALA A 53 -23.20 12.81 12.92
C ALA A 53 -21.90 13.06 12.16
N LEU A 54 -20.77 12.90 12.84
CA LEU A 54 -19.44 13.05 12.24
C LEU A 54 -18.78 11.68 12.11
N PHE A 55 -18.30 11.39 10.90
CA PHE A 55 -17.65 10.13 10.56
C PHE A 55 -16.29 10.41 9.89
N THR A 56 -15.29 9.60 10.23
CA THR A 56 -14.01 9.55 9.51
C THR A 56 -13.82 8.15 8.97
N SER A 57 -13.80 8.01 7.66
CA SER A 57 -13.44 6.76 6.98
C SER A 57 -11.95 6.75 6.66
N GLN A 58 -11.35 5.57 6.79
CA GLN A 58 -9.95 5.31 6.49
C GLN A 58 -9.87 4.04 5.64
N ARG A 59 -9.14 4.13 4.53
CA ARG A 59 -8.74 3.00 3.71
C ARG A 59 -7.22 2.96 3.60
N THR A 60 -6.63 1.94 4.20
CA THR A 60 -5.21 1.62 4.06
C THR A 60 -5.07 0.45 3.10
N ARG A 61 -4.18 0.54 2.12
CA ARG A 61 -3.87 -0.57 1.22
C ARG A 61 -2.38 -0.75 1.12
N LEU A 62 -1.93 -1.99 1.29
CA LEU A 62 -0.55 -2.40 1.12
C LEU A 62 -0.48 -3.35 -0.07
N ASN A 63 0.30 -2.98 -1.08
CA ASN A 63 0.50 -3.78 -2.28
C ASN A 63 1.94 -4.26 -2.32
N ALA A 64 2.14 -5.57 -2.45
CA ALA A 64 3.41 -6.20 -2.72
C ALA A 64 3.39 -6.73 -4.15
N LEU A 65 4.38 -6.33 -4.94
CA LEU A 65 4.59 -6.80 -6.30
C LEU A 65 5.96 -7.45 -6.39
N TYR A 66 6.01 -8.60 -7.05
CA TYR A 66 7.26 -9.30 -7.34
C TYR A 66 7.32 -9.62 -8.83
N ASN A 67 8.38 -9.17 -9.49
CA ASN A 67 8.64 -9.37 -10.91
C ASN A 67 9.89 -10.25 -11.08
N SER A 68 9.69 -11.41 -11.69
CA SER A 68 10.73 -12.32 -12.16
C SER A 68 10.70 -12.40 -13.69
N TYR A 69 11.66 -13.08 -14.30
CA TYR A 69 11.88 -13.10 -15.75
C TYR A 69 10.62 -13.47 -16.56
N ARG A 70 9.82 -14.44 -16.10
CA ARG A 70 8.57 -14.86 -16.76
C ARG A 70 7.35 -14.89 -15.84
N LEU A 71 7.52 -14.49 -14.58
CA LEU A 71 6.49 -14.59 -13.55
C LEU A 71 6.33 -13.26 -12.87
N LYS A 72 5.10 -12.80 -12.72
CA LYS A 72 4.77 -11.67 -11.85
C LYS A 72 3.76 -12.09 -10.83
N PHE A 73 3.91 -11.58 -9.61
CA PHE A 73 2.99 -11.82 -8.52
C PHE A 73 2.54 -10.49 -7.95
N GLY A 74 1.25 -10.36 -7.72
CA GLY A 74 0.65 -9.21 -7.07
C GLY A 74 -0.18 -9.66 -5.87
N LEU A 75 0.04 -9.01 -4.72
CA LEU A 75 -0.74 -9.20 -3.51
C LEU A 75 -1.12 -7.85 -2.94
N SER A 76 -2.41 -7.66 -2.63
CA SER A 76 -2.96 -6.43 -2.10
C SER A 76 -3.78 -6.72 -0.85
N LEU A 77 -3.27 -6.24 0.30
CA LEU A 77 -4.00 -6.25 1.57
C LEU A 77 -4.64 -4.88 1.76
N GLN A 78 -5.90 -4.87 2.18
CA GLN A 78 -6.66 -3.65 2.41
C GLN A 78 -7.27 -3.68 3.81
N ASP A 79 -7.26 -2.55 4.48
CA ASP A 79 -7.96 -2.33 5.75
C ASP A 79 -8.88 -1.12 5.58
N VAL A 80 -10.19 -1.31 5.78
CA VAL A 80 -11.20 -0.25 5.72
C VAL A 80 -11.84 -0.11 7.08
N ARG A 81 -11.78 1.09 7.66
CA ARG A 81 -12.37 1.37 8.98
C ARG A 81 -13.09 2.71 8.96
N VAL A 82 -14.19 2.79 9.70
CA VAL A 82 -14.92 4.03 9.94
C VAL A 82 -14.86 4.32 11.44
N TRP A 83 -14.64 5.57 11.80
CA TRP A 83 -14.53 6.04 13.18
C TRP A 83 -15.54 7.18 13.37
N GLY A 84 -16.31 7.21 14.45
CA GLY A 84 -17.35 8.23 14.62
C GLY A 84 -18.36 7.93 15.72
N GLN A 85 -19.42 8.75 15.76
CA GLN A 85 -20.36 8.81 16.89
C GLN A 85 -21.35 7.63 16.98
N ASP A 86 -21.36 6.72 16.00
CA ASP A 86 -22.22 5.53 16.00
C ASP A 86 -21.38 4.24 15.94
N VAL A 87 -21.20 3.59 17.09
CA VAL A 87 -20.42 2.36 17.25
C VAL A 87 -21.08 1.15 16.56
N SER A 88 -22.39 1.21 16.33
CA SER A 88 -23.16 0.08 15.76
C SER A 88 -22.92 -0.13 14.26
N THR A 89 -22.45 0.90 13.55
CA THR A 89 -22.11 0.87 12.11
C THR A 89 -20.62 0.67 11.84
N ILE A 90 -19.76 0.80 12.86
CA ILE A 90 -18.29 0.86 12.73
C ILE A 90 -17.65 -0.50 12.42
N ASN A 91 -18.30 -1.62 12.76
CA ASN A 91 -17.68 -2.94 12.68
C ASN A 91 -18.67 -4.04 12.26
N ARG A 92 -19.48 -3.78 11.24
CA ARG A 92 -20.27 -4.84 10.61
C ARG A 92 -19.41 -5.49 9.53
N PHE A 93 -18.92 -6.71 9.78
CA PHE A 93 -18.45 -7.63 8.75
C PHE A 93 -19.64 -8.09 7.89
N THR A 94 -20.36 -7.14 7.30
CA THR A 94 -21.42 -7.43 6.34
C THR A 94 -20.89 -7.19 4.95
N THR A 95 -21.17 -8.15 4.08
CA THR A 95 -20.86 -8.18 2.66
C THR A 95 -21.10 -6.88 1.85
N PRO A 96 -22.01 -5.94 2.21
CA PRO A 96 -22.17 -4.70 1.44
C PRO A 96 -21.11 -3.63 1.70
N GLU A 97 -20.53 -3.57 2.91
CA GLU A 97 -19.69 -2.43 3.35
C GLU A 97 -18.19 -2.80 3.41
N ASN A 98 -17.84 -4.10 3.43
CA ASN A 98 -16.47 -4.63 3.41
C ASN A 98 -15.51 -3.93 4.40
N ASN A 99 -15.99 -3.66 5.61
CA ASN A 99 -15.20 -3.05 6.69
C ASN A 99 -14.34 -4.11 7.39
N GLY A 100 -13.07 -3.79 7.62
CA GLY A 100 -12.08 -4.65 8.26
C GLY A 100 -10.83 -4.88 7.40
N LEU A 101 -9.98 -5.81 7.86
CA LEU A 101 -8.80 -6.27 7.15
C LEU A 101 -9.20 -7.37 6.16
N LEU A 102 -8.91 -7.16 4.89
CA LEU A 102 -9.29 -8.04 3.79
C LEU A 102 -8.16 -8.17 2.76
N LEU A 103 -8.08 -9.34 2.12
CA LEU A 103 -7.28 -9.55 0.92
C LEU A 103 -8.06 -8.96 -0.25
N HIS A 104 -7.60 -7.83 -0.79
CA HIS A 104 -8.25 -7.14 -1.89
C HIS A 104 -7.97 -7.84 -3.23
N GLU A 105 -6.70 -8.19 -3.47
CA GLU A 105 -6.25 -8.86 -4.69
C GLU A 105 -5.12 -9.85 -4.35
N ALA A 106 -5.12 -11.00 -5.01
CA ALA A 106 -3.99 -11.91 -5.09
C ALA A 106 -3.98 -12.55 -6.47
N TRP A 107 -2.93 -12.32 -7.24
CA TRP A 107 -2.84 -12.81 -8.61
C TRP A 107 -1.39 -13.17 -8.97
N ALA A 108 -1.27 -14.00 -10.00
CA ALA A 108 -0.01 -14.35 -10.63
C ALA A 108 -0.18 -14.28 -12.16
N GLU A 109 0.81 -13.72 -12.83
CA GLU A 109 0.90 -13.65 -14.29
C GLU A 109 2.09 -14.50 -14.76
N ILE A 110 1.89 -15.25 -15.83
CA ILE A 110 2.91 -16.09 -16.47
C ILE A 110 3.06 -15.62 -17.92
N LEU A 111 4.28 -15.26 -18.32
CA LEU A 111 4.60 -14.92 -19.70
C LEU A 111 4.93 -16.22 -20.46
N LEU A 112 4.12 -16.51 -21.48
CA LEU A 112 4.22 -17.75 -22.27
C LEU A 112 5.20 -17.66 -23.45
N THR A 113 5.58 -16.44 -23.84
CA THR A 113 6.49 -16.17 -24.96
C THR A 113 7.67 -15.35 -24.48
N ASP A 114 8.85 -15.65 -25.01
CA ASP A 114 10.04 -14.80 -24.82
C ASP A 114 9.94 -13.59 -25.75
N THR A 115 9.91 -12.39 -25.19
CA THR A 115 10.18 -11.13 -25.88
C THR A 115 11.33 -10.45 -25.18
#